data_AF-A0A2V8LN56-F1
#
_entry.id   AF-A0A2V8LN56-F1
#
_cell.length_a   1.000
_cell.length_b   1.000
_cell.length_c   1.000
_cell.angle_alpha   90.00
_cell.angle_beta   90.00
_cell.angle_gamma   90.00
#
_symmetry.space_group_name_H-M   'P 1'
#
loop_
_entity.id
_entity.type
_entity.pdbx_description
1 polymer ?
#
loop_
_entity_poly.entity_id
_entity_poly.type
_entity_poly.pdbx_seq_one_letter_code
_entity_poly.pdbx_strand_id
1 'polypeptide(L)'
;MKAGTEQEVFDRFLLRLDSDRERAGERYETIRRKLVKFFEWRDCPFPEDHADEVLRRTIDKFAQDGEIRDPATYCYGVARLVLLEVRKSRAQEQTALNNLVPPPPHAEPDPEHEQALKCLNECLKRLPLGDLRLILTYYEQERGAKVERRKQLAEELAIPLNTLRIRAHRLRERLELCVQGCLRRE
;
A
#
# COMPACT_ATOMS: atom_id res chain seq x y z
N MET A 1 14.22 18.83 -22.92
CA MET A 1 14.79 19.25 -21.62
C MET A 1 15.17 17.99 -20.88
N LYS A 2 16.46 17.79 -20.57
CA LYS A 2 16.93 16.55 -19.94
C LYS A 2 16.31 16.45 -18.54
N ALA A 3 15.54 15.40 -18.29
CA ALA A 3 15.13 15.04 -16.95
C ALA A 3 16.41 14.88 -16.12
N GLY A 4 16.57 15.75 -15.11
CA GLY A 4 17.62 15.56 -14.12
C GLY A 4 17.44 14.20 -13.47
N THR A 5 18.53 13.60 -13.02
CA THR A 5 18.50 12.32 -12.30
C THR A 5 17.55 12.40 -11.10
N GLU A 6 16.96 11.28 -10.65
CA GLU A 6 16.03 11.25 -9.50
C GLU A 6 16.58 12.00 -8.27
N GLN A 7 17.90 11.93 -8.10
CA GLN A 7 18.63 12.61 -7.03
C GLN A 7 18.68 14.14 -7.21
N GLU A 8 18.84 14.64 -8.43
CA GLU A 8 18.78 16.09 -8.74
C GLU A 8 17.37 16.67 -8.60
N VAL A 9 16.34 15.88 -8.92
CA VAL A 9 14.94 16.28 -8.69
C VAL A 9 14.66 16.36 -7.19
N PHE A 10 15.13 15.37 -6.44
CA PHE A 10 14.96 15.31 -4.99
C PHE A 10 15.71 16.45 -4.28
N ASP A 11 16.97 16.72 -4.65
CA ASP A 11 17.74 17.83 -4.09
C ASP A 11 17.07 19.19 -4.38
N ARG A 12 16.50 19.38 -5.58
CA ARG A 12 15.72 20.59 -5.91
C ARG A 12 14.42 20.69 -5.11
N PHE A 13 13.78 19.57 -4.81
CA PHE A 13 12.60 19.54 -3.95
C PHE A 13 12.96 19.90 -2.50
N LEU A 14 14.08 19.40 -1.98
CA LEU A 14 14.58 19.76 -0.64
C LEU A 14 14.87 21.25 -0.51
N LEU A 15 15.48 21.86 -1.53
CA LEU A 15 15.70 23.32 -1.57
C LEU A 15 14.41 24.14 -1.48
N ARG A 16 13.26 23.54 -1.83
CA ARG A 16 11.96 24.20 -1.70
C ARG A 16 11.41 24.16 -0.27
N LEU A 17 11.84 23.18 0.53
CA LEU A 17 11.47 23.03 1.93
C LEU A 17 12.31 23.95 2.82
N ASP A 18 13.62 24.01 2.58
CA ASP A 18 14.54 24.92 3.25
C ASP A 18 15.81 25.12 2.39
N SER A 19 16.47 26.27 2.53
CA SER A 19 17.74 26.51 1.83
C SER A 19 18.92 25.78 2.49
N ASP A 20 18.79 25.43 3.77
CA ASP A 20 19.75 24.59 4.49
C ASP A 20 19.39 23.10 4.31
N ARG A 21 20.35 22.28 3.88
CA ARG A 21 20.13 20.87 3.55
C ARG A 21 19.69 20.03 4.75
N GLU A 22 20.28 20.26 5.92
CA GLU A 22 19.92 19.53 7.14
C GLU A 22 18.50 19.90 7.58
N ARG A 23 18.19 21.20 7.60
CA ARG A 23 16.83 21.68 7.92
C ARG A 23 15.79 21.22 6.91
N ALA A 24 16.15 21.15 5.62
CA ALA A 24 15.27 20.62 4.59
C ALA A 24 14.95 19.14 4.84
N GLY A 25 15.94 18.35 5.25
CA GLY A 25 15.76 16.96 5.68
C GLY A 25 14.84 16.83 6.90
N GLU A 26 15.04 17.64 7.92
CA GLU A 26 14.17 17.66 9.11
C GLU A 26 12.71 18.02 8.76
N ARG A 27 12.51 18.97 7.84
CA ARG A 27 11.19 19.38 7.36
C ARG A 27 10.54 18.28 6.53
N TYR A 28 11.30 17.62 5.67
CA TYR A 28 10.86 16.46 4.91
C TYR A 28 10.37 15.35 5.85
N GLU A 29 11.18 14.97 6.83
CA GLU A 29 10.81 13.95 7.82
C GLU A 29 9.62 14.38 8.70
N THR A 30 9.51 15.67 8.99
CA THR A 30 8.34 16.20 9.71
C THR A 30 7.07 16.08 8.88
N ILE A 31 7.11 16.36 7.58
CA ILE A 31 5.98 16.14 6.68
C ILE A 31 5.64 14.65 6.62
N ARG A 32 6.65 13.78 6.43
CA ARG A 32 6.47 12.33 6.41
C ARG A 32 5.78 11.81 7.68
N ARG A 33 6.30 12.14 8.87
CA ARG A 33 5.70 11.75 10.16
C ARG A 33 4.25 12.22 10.30
N LYS A 34 3.95 13.44 9.85
CA LYS A 34 2.59 13.98 9.86
C LYS A 34 1.64 13.26 8.91
N LEU A 35 2.13 12.84 7.75
CA LEU A 35 1.38 12.02 6.79
C LEU A 35 1.10 10.61 7.36
N VAL A 36 2.09 9.99 8.01
CA VAL A 36 1.89 8.70 8.70
C VAL A 36 0.77 8.84 9.74
N LYS A 37 0.84 9.86 10.61
CA LYS A 37 -0.22 10.12 11.60
C LYS A 37 -1.58 10.39 10.95
N PHE A 38 -1.61 11.08 9.81
CA PHE A 38 -2.83 11.35 9.07
C PHE A 38 -3.55 10.07 8.61
N PHE A 39 -2.80 9.08 8.11
CA PHE A 39 -3.32 7.78 7.70
C PHE A 39 -3.62 6.85 8.88
N GLU A 40 -2.79 6.86 9.92
CA GLU A 40 -3.01 6.12 11.17
C GLU A 40 -4.35 6.50 11.82
N TRP A 41 -4.61 7.80 12.00
CA TRP A 41 -5.86 8.30 12.60
C TRP A 41 -7.11 8.00 11.76
N ARG A 42 -6.94 7.53 10.52
CA ARG A 42 -8.03 7.18 9.59
C ARG A 42 -8.19 5.68 9.40
N ASP A 43 -7.50 4.88 10.22
CA ASP A 43 -7.54 3.42 10.19
C ASP A 43 -7.17 2.84 8.82
N CYS A 44 -6.22 3.52 8.14
CA CYS A 44 -5.66 3.00 6.90
C CYS A 44 -4.64 1.90 7.21
N PRO A 45 -4.69 0.77 6.50
CA PRO A 45 -3.60 -0.19 6.55
C PRO A 45 -2.33 0.48 6.00
N PHE A 46 -1.15 0.13 6.50
CA PHE A 46 0.14 0.60 5.95
C PHE A 46 0.28 2.13 5.84
N PRO A 47 0.13 2.87 6.95
CA PRO A 47 0.17 4.34 6.93
C PRO A 47 1.53 4.92 6.47
N GLU A 48 2.63 4.20 6.71
CA GLU A 48 3.96 4.55 6.19
C GLU A 48 4.03 4.48 4.67
N ASP A 49 3.51 3.41 4.07
CA ASP A 49 3.57 3.22 2.62
C ASP A 49 2.71 4.26 1.90
N HIS A 50 1.56 4.62 2.49
CA HIS A 50 0.73 5.70 1.97
C HIS A 50 1.38 7.08 2.12
N ALA A 51 2.15 7.31 3.19
CA ALA A 51 2.93 8.55 3.32
C ALA A 51 4.06 8.62 2.28
N ASP A 52 4.77 7.51 2.06
CA ASP A 52 5.85 7.44 1.06
C ASP A 52 5.29 7.61 -0.36
N GLU A 53 4.13 7.04 -0.65
CA GLU A 53 3.42 7.21 -1.93
C GLU A 53 3.01 8.67 -2.17
N VAL A 54 2.54 9.37 -1.13
CA VAL A 54 2.22 10.81 -1.22
C VAL A 54 3.45 11.63 -1.56
N LEU A 55 4.59 11.35 -0.92
CA LEU A 55 5.84 12.06 -1.16
C LEU A 55 6.35 11.78 -2.58
N ARG A 56 6.31 10.54 -3.03
CA ARG A 56 6.67 10.13 -4.40
C ARG A 56 5.86 10.90 -5.44
N ARG A 57 4.52 10.86 -5.35
CA ARG A 57 3.63 11.60 -6.27
C ARG A 57 3.87 13.11 -6.25
N THR A 58 4.22 13.66 -5.07
CA THR A 58 4.52 15.08 -4.93
C THR A 58 5.84 15.45 -5.61
N ILE A 59 6.89 14.64 -5.45
CA ILE A 59 8.19 14.84 -6.09
C ILE A 59 8.06 14.67 -7.61
N ASP A 60 7.34 13.64 -8.07
CA ASP A 60 7.08 13.42 -9.50
C ASP A 60 6.35 14.62 -10.12
N LYS A 61 5.36 15.17 -9.42
CA LYS A 61 4.64 16.34 -9.90
C LYS A 61 5.50 17.61 -9.89
N PHE A 62 6.35 17.77 -8.87
CA PHE A 62 7.35 18.83 -8.84
C PHE A 62 8.34 18.73 -10.01
N ALA A 63 8.75 17.52 -10.39
CA ALA A 63 9.62 17.29 -11.53
C ALA A 63 9.00 17.75 -12.86
N GLN A 64 7.67 17.62 -12.99
CA GLN A 64 6.91 17.97 -14.18
C GLN A 64 6.60 19.47 -14.27
N ASP A 65 6.04 20.04 -13.20
CA ASP A 65 5.51 21.41 -13.23
C ASP A 65 6.51 22.44 -12.71
N GLY A 66 7.58 22.02 -12.03
CA GLY A 66 8.65 22.87 -11.52
C GLY A 66 8.29 23.75 -10.32
N GLU A 67 7.00 23.85 -9.96
CA GLU A 67 6.54 24.73 -8.89
C GLU A 67 5.57 24.05 -7.91
N ILE A 68 5.94 24.07 -6.64
CA ILE A 68 5.03 23.80 -5.52
C ILE A 68 5.16 24.95 -4.53
N ARG A 69 4.07 25.70 -4.32
CA ARG A 69 4.06 26.91 -3.48
C ARG A 69 4.16 26.57 -1.98
N ASP A 70 3.42 25.57 -1.53
CA ASP A 70 3.49 25.04 -0.16
C ASP A 70 3.52 23.51 -0.20
N PRO A 71 4.71 22.90 -0.09
CA PRO A 71 4.88 21.45 -0.14
C PRO A 71 4.07 20.71 0.92
N ALA A 72 3.90 21.27 2.12
CA ALA A 72 3.16 20.60 3.18
C ALA A 72 1.66 20.53 2.85
N THR A 73 1.06 21.67 2.48
CA THR A 73 -0.36 21.72 2.07
C THR A 73 -0.62 20.87 0.83
N TYR A 74 0.30 20.88 -0.14
CA TYR A 74 0.19 20.06 -1.33
C TYR A 74 0.20 18.56 -0.99
N CYS A 75 1.13 18.12 -0.14
CA CYS A 75 1.19 16.73 0.33
C CYS A 75 -0.14 16.29 0.98
N TYR A 76 -0.80 17.15 1.76
CA TYR A 76 -2.11 16.83 2.33
C TYR A 76 -3.23 16.73 1.29
N GLY A 77 -3.17 17.51 0.21
CA GLY A 77 -4.07 17.37 -0.94
C GLY A 77 -3.92 15.99 -1.59
N VAL A 78 -2.68 15.58 -1.87
CA VAL A 78 -2.37 14.25 -2.41
C VAL A 78 -2.75 13.15 -1.42
N ALA A 79 -2.52 13.33 -0.11
CA ALA A 79 -2.90 12.37 0.92
C ALA A 79 -4.40 12.10 0.98
N ARG A 80 -5.23 13.11 0.70
CA ARG A 80 -6.69 12.93 0.59
C ARG A 80 -7.06 12.08 -0.62
N LEU A 81 -6.37 12.25 -1.75
CA LEU A 81 -6.60 11.44 -2.95
C LEU A 81 -6.19 9.98 -2.72
N VAL A 82 -4.99 9.77 -2.16
CA VAL A 82 -4.51 8.43 -1.78
C VAL A 82 -5.46 7.78 -0.77
N LEU A 83 -5.98 8.53 0.21
CA LEU A 83 -6.99 8.01 1.14
C LEU A 83 -8.27 7.55 0.43
N LEU A 84 -8.74 8.28 -0.59
CA LEU A 84 -9.91 7.87 -1.37
C LEU A 84 -9.63 6.59 -2.16
N GLU A 85 -8.44 6.48 -2.76
CA GLU A 85 -8.00 5.25 -3.45
C GLU A 85 -7.94 4.07 -2.48
N VAL A 86 -7.35 4.26 -1.30
CA VAL A 86 -7.28 3.23 -0.24
C VAL A 86 -8.66 2.83 0.22
N ARG A 87 -9.57 3.78 0.45
CA ARG A 87 -10.95 3.48 0.84
C ARG A 87 -11.72 2.78 -0.26
N LYS A 88 -11.51 3.15 -1.53
CA LYS A 88 -12.14 2.50 -2.68
C LYS A 88 -11.63 1.07 -2.81
N SER A 89 -10.32 0.87 -2.76
CA SER A 89 -9.69 -0.46 -2.79
C SER A 89 -10.15 -1.30 -1.59
N ARG A 90 -10.25 -0.72 -0.39
CA ARG A 90 -10.77 -1.40 0.79
C ARG A 90 -12.25 -1.70 0.69
N ALA A 91 -13.07 -0.83 0.10
CA ALA A 91 -14.48 -1.11 -0.14
C ALA A 91 -14.62 -2.26 -1.14
N GLN A 92 -13.82 -2.29 -2.20
CA GLN A 92 -13.78 -3.39 -3.17
C GLN A 92 -13.27 -4.69 -2.53
N GLU A 93 -12.21 -4.63 -1.72
CA GLU A 93 -11.68 -5.77 -0.97
C GLU A 93 -12.66 -6.22 0.11
N GLN A 94 -13.38 -5.32 0.77
CA GLN A 94 -14.42 -5.65 1.74
C GLN A 94 -15.67 -6.19 1.06
N THR A 95 -16.02 -5.75 -0.15
CA THR A 95 -17.05 -6.39 -0.96
C THR A 95 -16.58 -7.80 -1.34
N ALA A 96 -15.35 -7.95 -1.82
CA ALA A 96 -14.77 -9.26 -2.09
C ALA A 96 -14.67 -10.14 -0.82
N LEU A 97 -14.39 -9.56 0.36
CA LEU A 97 -14.30 -10.26 1.65
C LEU A 97 -15.66 -10.54 2.28
N ASN A 98 -16.64 -9.67 2.11
CA ASN A 98 -18.03 -9.91 2.52
C ASN A 98 -18.68 -10.94 1.63
N ASN A 99 -18.23 -11.03 0.38
CA ASN A 99 -18.41 -12.24 -0.38
C ASN A 99 -17.69 -13.36 0.42
N LEU A 100 -16.37 -13.31 0.71
CA LEU A 100 -15.61 -14.35 1.47
C LEU A 100 -16.11 -14.78 2.86
N VAL A 101 -16.91 -13.99 3.57
CA VAL A 101 -17.49 -14.32 4.89
C VAL A 101 -18.84 -15.01 4.66
N PRO A 102 -19.02 -16.27 5.13
CA PRO A 102 -20.31 -16.91 5.00
C PRO A 102 -21.35 -16.04 5.71
N PRO A 103 -22.49 -15.75 5.06
CA PRO A 103 -23.56 -15.01 5.71
C PRO A 103 -24.00 -15.73 6.98
N PRO A 104 -24.65 -15.02 7.93
CA PRO A 104 -25.32 -15.67 9.05
C PRO A 104 -26.19 -16.84 8.51
N PRO A 105 -26.39 -17.93 9.28
CA PRO A 105 -26.87 -19.25 8.82
C PRO A 105 -28.23 -19.32 8.08
N HIS A 106 -28.77 -18.19 7.63
CA HIS A 106 -30.04 -18.02 6.95
C HIS A 106 -29.97 -17.24 5.63
N ALA A 107 -28.80 -16.90 5.08
CA ALA A 107 -28.75 -16.40 3.69
C ALA A 107 -28.29 -17.52 2.75
N GLU A 108 -29.04 -17.72 1.68
CA GLU A 108 -28.74 -18.73 0.67
C GLU A 108 -27.34 -18.50 0.08
N PRO A 109 -26.57 -19.57 -0.18
CA PRO A 109 -25.21 -19.46 -0.69
C PRO A 109 -25.23 -18.76 -2.06
N ASP A 110 -24.59 -17.61 -2.14
CA ASP A 110 -24.38 -16.91 -3.41
C ASP A 110 -23.41 -17.75 -4.27
N PRO A 111 -23.86 -18.29 -5.41
CA PRO A 111 -23.02 -19.13 -6.26
C PRO A 111 -21.80 -18.40 -6.81
N GLU A 112 -21.88 -17.07 -7.00
CA GLU A 112 -20.74 -16.25 -7.46
C GLU A 112 -19.63 -16.20 -6.40
N HIS A 113 -20.04 -16.20 -5.13
CA HIS A 113 -19.12 -16.16 -4.02
C HIS A 113 -18.35 -17.49 -3.84
N GLU A 114 -19.05 -18.62 -3.99
CA GLU A 114 -18.42 -19.94 -3.94
C GLU A 114 -17.39 -20.15 -5.06
N GLN A 115 -17.65 -19.60 -6.24
CA GLN A 115 -16.72 -19.62 -7.38
C GLN A 115 -15.47 -18.76 -7.12
N ALA A 116 -15.63 -17.55 -6.58
CA ALA A 116 -14.50 -16.69 -6.22
C ALA A 116 -13.57 -17.36 -5.19
N LEU A 117 -14.14 -18.07 -4.21
CA LEU A 117 -13.37 -18.86 -3.23
C LEU A 117 -12.60 -20.02 -3.87
N LYS A 118 -13.24 -20.76 -4.78
CA LYS A 118 -12.59 -21.85 -5.51
C LYS A 118 -11.42 -21.31 -6.33
N CYS A 119 -11.63 -20.24 -7.07
CA CYS A 119 -10.59 -19.58 -7.86
C CYS A 119 -9.44 -19.06 -6.99
N LEU A 120 -9.72 -18.46 -5.83
CA LEU A 120 -8.69 -18.02 -4.89
C LEU A 120 -7.85 -19.19 -4.37
N ASN A 121 -8.49 -20.28 -3.94
CA ASN A 121 -7.78 -21.47 -3.45
C ASN A 121 -6.90 -22.10 -4.54
N GLU A 122 -7.40 -22.20 -5.78
CA GLU A 122 -6.63 -22.70 -6.91
C GLU A 122 -5.46 -21.77 -7.26
N CYS A 123 -5.66 -20.45 -7.19
CA CYS A 123 -4.59 -19.48 -7.40
C CYS A 123 -3.54 -19.55 -6.30
N LEU A 124 -3.93 -19.73 -5.04
CA LEU A 124 -3.01 -19.91 -3.90
C LEU A 124 -2.15 -21.17 -4.06
N LYS A 125 -2.72 -22.29 -4.54
CA LYS A 125 -1.99 -23.53 -4.83
C LYS A 125 -0.94 -23.38 -5.94
N ARG A 126 -1.09 -22.40 -6.83
CA ARG A 126 -0.13 -22.12 -7.92
C ARG A 126 1.05 -21.25 -7.48
N LEU A 127 1.02 -20.68 -6.27
CA LEU A 127 2.17 -19.95 -5.76
C LEU A 127 3.29 -20.89 -5.30
N PRO A 128 4.55 -20.47 -5.46
CA PRO A 128 5.67 -21.12 -4.77
C PRO A 128 5.40 -21.18 -3.26
N LEU A 129 5.79 -22.29 -2.61
CA LEU A 129 5.56 -22.49 -1.17
C LEU A 129 6.10 -21.35 -0.29
N GLY A 130 7.23 -20.74 -0.69
CA GLY A 130 7.79 -19.57 0.00
C GLY A 130 6.90 -18.33 -0.09
N ASP A 131 6.33 -18.07 -1.27
CA ASP A 131 5.42 -16.95 -1.52
C ASP A 131 4.06 -17.17 -0.82
N LEU A 132 3.57 -18.41 -0.82
CA LEU A 132 2.35 -18.83 -0.12
C LEU A 132 2.49 -18.63 1.39
N ARG A 133 3.60 -19.10 1.98
CA ARG A 133 3.85 -18.94 3.41
C ARG A 133 4.00 -17.47 3.79
N LEU A 134 4.70 -16.69 2.97
CA LEU A 134 4.83 -15.25 3.17
C LEU A 134 3.46 -14.57 3.19
N ILE A 135 2.62 -14.78 2.17
CA ILE A 135 1.34 -14.08 2.07
C ILE A 135 0.39 -14.51 3.19
N LEU A 136 0.33 -15.80 3.54
CA LEU A 136 -0.51 -16.28 4.64
C LEU A 136 -0.06 -15.68 5.98
N THR A 137 1.23 -15.78 6.33
CA THR A 137 1.76 -15.24 7.60
C THR A 137 1.67 -13.70 7.65
N TYR A 138 1.72 -13.02 6.51
CA TYR A 138 1.55 -11.57 6.42
C TYR A 138 0.12 -11.11 6.76
N TYR A 139 -0.88 -11.97 6.54
CA TYR A 139 -2.31 -11.71 6.77
C TYR A 139 -2.92 -12.45 7.99
N GLU A 140 -2.17 -13.33 8.66
CA GLU A 140 -2.61 -14.27 9.70
C GLU A 140 -3.16 -13.65 11.01
N GLN A 141 -3.29 -12.33 11.15
CA GLN A 141 -3.73 -11.69 12.39
C GLN A 141 -4.65 -10.48 12.17
N GLU A 142 -5.69 -10.31 13.00
CA GLU A 142 -6.54 -9.12 13.05
C GLU A 142 -6.14 -8.17 14.20
N ARG A 143 -6.07 -6.87 13.85
CA ARG A 143 -5.94 -5.65 14.69
C ARG A 143 -4.83 -5.60 15.77
N GLY A 144 -4.08 -4.49 15.80
CA GLY A 144 -3.09 -4.15 16.83
C GLY A 144 -1.73 -4.85 16.68
N ALA A 145 -1.70 -6.18 16.55
CA ALA A 145 -0.46 -6.98 16.52
C ALA A 145 0.25 -7.05 15.14
N LYS A 146 -0.34 -6.44 14.10
CA LYS A 146 0.14 -6.53 12.71
C LYS A 146 1.52 -5.91 12.49
N VAL A 147 1.86 -4.84 13.20
CA VAL A 147 3.15 -4.15 13.01
C VAL A 147 4.30 -5.00 13.53
N GLU A 148 4.17 -5.54 14.74
CA GLU A 148 5.20 -6.38 15.35
C GLU A 148 5.35 -7.72 14.63
N ARG A 149 4.25 -8.36 14.21
CA ARG A 149 4.34 -9.61 13.44
C ARG A 149 5.05 -9.42 12.11
N ARG A 150 4.89 -8.27 11.45
CA ARG A 150 5.57 -7.97 10.18
C ARG A 150 7.06 -7.65 10.37
N LYS A 151 7.42 -7.00 11.48
CA LYS A 151 8.83 -6.83 11.85
C LYS A 151 9.49 -8.19 12.09
N GLN A 152 8.84 -9.05 12.88
CA GLN A 152 9.29 -10.44 13.10
C GLN A 152 9.41 -11.22 11.79
N LEU A 153 8.42 -11.13 10.89
CA LEU A 153 8.47 -11.81 9.60
C LEU A 153 9.60 -11.29 8.70
N ALA A 154 9.91 -9.98 8.77
CA ALA A 154 11.04 -9.40 8.04
C ALA A 154 12.38 -9.89 8.61
N GLU A 155 12.49 -9.99 9.94
CA GLU A 155 13.65 -10.56 10.64
C GLU A 155 13.83 -12.06 10.34
N GLU A 156 12.76 -12.85 10.41
CA GLU A 156 12.75 -14.29 10.09
C GLU A 156 13.24 -14.55 8.65
N LEU A 157 12.90 -13.66 7.72
CA LEU A 157 13.30 -13.73 6.32
C LEU A 157 14.63 -13.01 6.03
N ALA A 158 15.25 -12.38 7.03
CA ALA A 158 16.46 -11.56 6.91
C ALA A 158 16.37 -10.49 5.80
N ILE A 159 15.19 -9.87 5.67
CA ILE A 159 14.94 -8.80 4.68
C ILE A 159 14.50 -7.51 5.38
N PRO A 160 14.76 -6.34 4.79
CA PRO A 160 14.19 -5.09 5.27
C PRO A 160 12.66 -5.13 5.25
N LEU A 161 12.03 -4.47 6.23
CA LEU A 161 10.57 -4.39 6.33
C LEU A 161 9.93 -3.83 5.05
N ASN A 162 10.57 -2.85 4.41
CA ASN A 162 10.12 -2.29 3.13
C ASN A 162 10.13 -3.34 2.00
N THR A 163 11.14 -4.21 1.97
CA THR A 163 11.22 -5.33 1.01
C THR A 163 10.11 -6.35 1.24
N LEU A 164 9.78 -6.65 2.50
CA LEU A 164 8.65 -7.52 2.84
C LEU A 164 7.33 -6.93 2.31
N ARG A 165 7.11 -5.63 2.49
CA ARG A 165 5.90 -4.92 2.03
C ARG A 165 5.77 -4.94 0.50
N ILE A 166 6.86 -4.62 -0.22
CA ILE A 166 6.89 -4.67 -1.70
C ILE A 166 6.61 -6.09 -2.20
N ARG A 167 7.19 -7.12 -1.57
CA ARG A 167 6.92 -8.52 -1.93
C ARG A 167 5.46 -8.89 -1.71
N ALA A 168 4.88 -8.52 -0.56
CA ALA A 168 3.48 -8.79 -0.27
C ALA A 168 2.53 -8.11 -1.27
N HIS A 169 2.81 -6.85 -1.65
CA HIS A 169 2.04 -6.14 -2.67
C HIS A 169 2.05 -6.85 -4.02
N ARG A 170 3.24 -7.21 -4.53
CA ARG A 170 3.38 -7.92 -5.81
C ARG A 170 2.69 -9.27 -5.82
N LEU A 171 2.73 -9.99 -4.68
CA LEU A 171 2.03 -11.27 -4.53
C LEU A 171 0.52 -11.10 -4.57
N ARG A 172 0.00 -10.04 -3.95
CA ARG A 172 -1.42 -9.68 -4.00
C ARG A 172 -1.86 -9.34 -5.42
N GLU A 173 -1.11 -8.50 -6.16
CA GLU A 173 -1.42 -8.17 -7.56
C GLU A 173 -1.46 -9.42 -8.44
N ARG A 174 -0.49 -10.34 -8.26
CA ARG A 174 -0.46 -11.61 -8.98
C ARG A 174 -1.66 -12.50 -8.66
N LEU A 175 -2.06 -12.58 -7.38
CA LEU A 175 -3.23 -13.33 -6.93
C LEU A 175 -4.51 -12.75 -7.52
N GLU A 176 -4.67 -11.43 -7.50
CA GLU A 176 -5.83 -10.74 -8.05
C GLU A 176 -5.97 -10.99 -9.56
N LEU A 177 -4.88 -10.85 -10.32
CA LEU A 177 -4.87 -11.17 -11.75
C LEU A 177 -5.19 -12.64 -12.02
N CYS A 178 -4.71 -13.56 -11.18
CA CYS A 178 -5.01 -14.99 -11.30
C CYS A 178 -6.50 -15.27 -11.05
N VAL A 179 -7.08 -14.70 -9.99
CA VAL A 179 -8.48 -14.89 -9.62
C VAL A 179 -9.41 -14.28 -10.67
N GLN A 180 -9.13 -13.06 -11.13
CA GLN A 180 -9.87 -12.44 -12.24
C GLN A 180 -9.73 -13.23 -13.56
N GLY A 181 -8.59 -13.89 -13.77
CA GLY A 181 -8.38 -14.76 -14.91
C GLY A 181 -9.10 -16.11 -14.79
N CYS A 182 -9.34 -16.60 -13.58
CA CYS A 182 -10.08 -17.82 -13.29
C CYS A 182 -11.59 -17.60 -13.41
N LEU A 183 -12.10 -16.53 -12.80
CA LEU A 183 -13.51 -16.12 -12.86
C LEU A 183 -14.01 -15.76 -14.27
N ARG A 184 -13.11 -15.46 -15.22
CA ARG A 184 -13.44 -15.21 -16.62
C ARG A 184 -13.44 -16.46 -17.50
N ARG A 185 -12.96 -17.60 -16.99
CA ARG A 185 -12.86 -18.87 -17.73
C ARG A 185 -13.95 -19.87 -17.35
N GLU A 186 -14.55 -19.72 -16.17
CA GLU A 186 -15.82 -20.35 -15.80
C GLU A 186 -17.00 -19.56 -16.39
#